data_AF-X1LW32-F1
#
_entry.id   AF-X1LW32-F1
#
_cell.length_a   1.000
_cell.length_b   1.000
_cell.length_c   1.000
_cell.angle_alpha   90.00
_cell.angle_beta   90.00
_cell.angle_gamma   90.00
#
_symmetry.space_group_name_H-M   'P 1'
#
loop_
_entity.id
_entity.type
_entity.pdbx_description
1 polymer ?
#
loop_
_entity_poly.entity_id
_entity_poly.type
_entity_poly.pdbx_seq_one_letter_code
_entity_poly.pdbx_strand_id
1 'polypeptide(L)'
;RSFDTIEAGKIPEASMVESLDVLIFDIQDVGTRIYTYLATMAYCMQASTENGVDFIVLDRPNPINGEDLEGPLLEYPEYSSFVGLYPIPVRHGMTAGELAKLFNEKFLEKKVNLTVIPMQGWEREMWYDETSLPWVIPSPNMPTLDTATVYPGQVFLEGTNISEGRGTTKPFEVFGAPWIDGYELAKKLNELNLEGIKFREAWFSPTFSKYKGEQCGGAQIHVIDRKWNLKLFVPFESRAVLDCAKGEFQ
;
A
#
# COMPACT_ATOMS: atom_id res chain seq x y z
N ARG A 1 -16.28 -1.63 -8.02
CA ARG A 1 -15.41 -2.20 -9.07
C ARG A 1 -15.09 -3.60 -8.59
N SER A 2 -15.34 -4.66 -9.36
CA SER A 2 -14.69 -5.94 -9.08
C SER A 2 -13.21 -5.72 -9.34
N PHE A 3 -12.37 -5.79 -8.31
CA PHE A 3 -10.93 -5.78 -8.50
C PHE A 3 -10.60 -7.15 -9.09
N ASP A 4 -10.11 -7.17 -10.32
CA ASP A 4 -9.58 -8.40 -10.89
C ASP A 4 -8.25 -8.72 -10.20
N THR A 5 -8.36 -9.56 -9.18
CA THR A 5 -7.24 -10.12 -8.42
C THR A 5 -6.78 -11.44 -9.00
N ILE A 6 -7.44 -11.94 -10.05
CA ILE A 6 -7.10 -13.17 -10.77
C ILE A 6 -6.11 -12.78 -11.87
N GLU A 7 -5.17 -13.67 -12.19
CA GLU A 7 -4.00 -13.39 -13.06
C GLU A 7 -4.32 -12.96 -14.50
N ALA A 8 -5.58 -13.06 -14.94
CA ALA A 8 -5.97 -12.88 -16.33
C ALA A 8 -5.49 -11.52 -16.89
N GLY A 9 -4.56 -11.57 -17.85
CA GLY A 9 -3.99 -10.39 -18.51
C GLY A 9 -3.04 -9.53 -17.66
N LYS A 10 -2.52 -10.05 -16.53
CA LYS A 10 -1.56 -9.32 -15.67
C LYS A 10 -0.10 -9.59 -16.03
N ILE A 11 0.20 -10.78 -16.55
CA ILE A 11 1.52 -11.13 -17.09
C ILE A 11 1.56 -10.70 -18.56
N PRO A 12 2.55 -9.91 -19.01
CA PRO A 12 2.70 -9.57 -20.42
C PRO A 12 2.77 -10.84 -21.28
N GLU A 13 1.94 -10.90 -22.33
CA GLU A 13 2.00 -12.00 -23.30
C GLU A 13 3.33 -11.95 -24.05
N ALA A 14 3.84 -13.11 -24.49
CA ALA A 14 5.08 -13.19 -25.27
C ALA A 14 5.07 -12.25 -26.47
N SER A 15 3.94 -12.15 -27.19
CA SER A 15 3.75 -11.25 -28.33
C SER A 15 3.96 -9.76 -28.01
N MET A 16 3.83 -9.36 -26.74
CA MET A 16 4.04 -7.97 -26.29
C MET A 16 5.51 -7.67 -26.02
N VAL A 17 6.34 -8.69 -25.76
CA VAL A 17 7.72 -8.52 -25.27
C VAL A 17 8.79 -9.18 -26.14
N GLU A 18 8.46 -10.15 -27.00
CA GLU A 18 9.42 -10.94 -27.79
C GLU A 18 10.27 -10.12 -28.77
N SER A 19 9.82 -8.91 -29.12
CA SER A 19 10.54 -7.99 -30.01
C SER A 19 11.43 -6.97 -29.28
N LEU A 20 11.45 -7.00 -27.95
CA LEU A 20 12.22 -6.09 -27.12
C LEU A 20 13.60 -6.66 -26.81
N ASP A 21 14.64 -5.83 -26.87
CA ASP A 21 15.94 -6.18 -26.29
C ASP A 21 15.94 -5.98 -24.77
N VAL A 22 15.19 -4.98 -24.30
CA VAL A 22 15.15 -4.55 -22.90
C VAL A 22 13.78 -4.01 -22.50
N LEU A 23 13.37 -4.31 -21.27
CA LEU A 23 12.20 -3.72 -20.61
C LEU A 23 12.65 -2.88 -19.42
N ILE A 24 12.19 -1.63 -19.36
CA ILE A 24 12.54 -0.68 -18.30
C ILE A 24 11.34 -0.46 -17.36
N PHE A 25 11.54 -0.67 -16.07
CA PHE A 25 10.59 -0.32 -15.01
C PHE A 25 10.98 1.00 -14.36
N ASP A 26 10.12 2.01 -14.50
CA ASP A 26 10.28 3.35 -13.92
C ASP A 26 8.95 3.86 -13.36
N ILE A 27 8.54 3.34 -12.20
CA ILE A 27 7.24 3.64 -11.59
C ILE A 27 7.43 3.93 -10.10
N GLN A 28 6.81 5.01 -9.61
CA GLN A 28 6.75 5.34 -8.19
C GLN A 28 5.76 4.45 -7.45
N ASP A 29 6.27 3.62 -6.54
CA ASP A 29 5.48 2.83 -5.60
C ASP A 29 5.19 3.61 -4.29
N VAL A 30 4.43 3.02 -3.36
CA VAL A 30 4.00 3.64 -2.08
C VAL A 30 4.58 2.95 -0.84
N GLY A 31 5.44 1.94 -1.00
CA GLY A 31 6.08 1.23 0.10
C GLY A 31 5.20 0.18 0.78
N THR A 32 4.11 -0.24 0.13
CA THR A 32 3.11 -1.16 0.68
C THR A 32 2.87 -2.35 -0.25
N ARG A 33 2.97 -3.58 0.27
CA ARG A 33 2.84 -4.83 -0.49
C ARG A 33 1.57 -4.94 -1.35
N ILE A 34 0.46 -4.39 -0.86
CA ILE A 34 -0.86 -4.46 -1.51
C ILE A 34 -0.94 -3.52 -2.73
N TYR A 35 0.00 -2.58 -2.86
CA TYR A 35 0.08 -1.70 -4.03
C TYR A 35 0.72 -2.46 -5.21
N THR A 36 -0.05 -2.62 -6.29
CA THR A 36 0.19 -3.68 -7.26
C THR A 36 1.31 -3.40 -8.27
N TYR A 37 1.98 -2.25 -8.21
CA TYR A 37 3.07 -1.92 -9.13
C TYR A 37 4.27 -2.85 -8.97
N LEU A 38 4.55 -3.30 -7.75
CA LEU A 38 5.61 -4.27 -7.48
C LEU A 38 5.24 -5.69 -7.97
N ALA A 39 3.96 -6.06 -7.92
CA ALA A 39 3.48 -7.30 -8.55
C ALA A 39 3.58 -7.23 -10.07
N THR A 40 3.21 -6.09 -10.68
CA THR A 40 3.44 -5.83 -12.10
C THR A 40 4.92 -5.93 -12.47
N MET A 41 5.83 -5.36 -11.67
CA MET A 41 7.28 -5.48 -11.88
C MET A 41 7.71 -6.95 -11.92
N ALA A 42 7.30 -7.75 -10.94
CA ALA A 42 7.65 -9.18 -10.87
C ALA A 42 7.13 -9.97 -12.08
N TYR A 43 5.89 -9.73 -12.50
CA TYR A 43 5.33 -10.37 -13.70
C TYR A 43 6.03 -9.94 -14.99
N CYS A 44 6.41 -8.66 -15.12
CA CYS A 44 7.21 -8.22 -16.25
C CYS A 44 8.62 -8.84 -16.24
N MET A 45 9.23 -9.01 -15.07
CA MET A 45 10.52 -9.71 -14.94
C MET A 45 10.40 -11.18 -15.34
N GLN A 46 9.31 -11.86 -14.94
CA GLN A 46 9.02 -13.23 -15.34
C GLN A 46 8.86 -13.34 -16.88
N ALA A 47 8.03 -12.50 -17.48
CA ALA A 47 7.85 -12.48 -18.93
C ALA A 47 9.17 -12.18 -19.65
N SER A 48 10.02 -11.33 -19.09
CA SER A 48 11.32 -10.96 -19.68
C SER A 48 12.30 -12.14 -19.67
N THR A 49 12.43 -12.87 -18.56
CA THR A 49 13.31 -14.07 -18.53
C THR A 49 12.82 -15.18 -19.45
N GLU A 50 11.50 -15.33 -19.63
CA GLU A 50 10.91 -16.32 -20.54
C GLU A 50 11.19 -16.03 -22.02
N ASN A 51 11.39 -14.75 -22.37
CA ASN A 51 11.60 -14.30 -23.75
C ASN A 51 13.04 -13.82 -24.02
N GLY A 52 13.96 -13.96 -23.07
CA GLY A 52 15.35 -13.52 -23.22
C GLY A 52 15.52 -12.00 -23.31
N VAL A 53 14.60 -11.24 -22.71
CA VAL A 53 14.62 -9.78 -22.66
C VAL A 53 15.35 -9.33 -21.39
N ASP A 54 16.25 -8.38 -21.51
CA ASP A 54 16.92 -7.77 -20.35
C ASP A 54 15.96 -6.90 -19.54
N PHE A 55 16.15 -6.80 -18.23
CA PHE A 55 15.28 -6.02 -17.37
C PHE A 55 16.05 -4.94 -16.63
N ILE A 56 15.62 -3.68 -16.76
CA ILE A 56 16.23 -2.54 -16.07
C ILE A 56 15.22 -1.95 -15.10
N VAL A 57 15.63 -1.73 -13.84
CA VAL A 57 14.88 -0.93 -12.87
C VAL A 57 15.58 0.41 -12.68
N LEU A 58 14.87 1.49 -12.97
CA LEU A 58 15.27 2.84 -12.56
C LEU A 58 14.76 3.03 -11.14
N ASP A 59 15.66 2.92 -10.16
CA ASP A 59 15.25 2.86 -8.76
C ASP A 59 14.64 4.19 -8.29
N ARG A 60 13.70 4.11 -7.35
CA ARG A 60 12.96 5.25 -6.80
C ARG A 60 12.85 5.17 -5.28
N PRO A 61 12.68 6.32 -4.59
CA PRO A 61 12.55 6.33 -3.14
C PRO A 61 11.35 5.48 -2.70
N ASN A 62 11.53 4.70 -1.64
CA ASN A 62 10.37 4.24 -0.87
C ASN A 62 9.82 5.46 -0.11
N PRO A 63 8.57 5.88 -0.36
CA PRO A 63 8.09 7.16 0.16
C PRO A 63 7.84 7.16 1.67
N ILE A 64 7.65 5.97 2.25
CA ILE A 64 7.50 5.74 3.68
C ILE A 64 8.76 5.09 4.24
N ASN A 65 9.93 5.55 3.79
CA ASN A 65 11.29 5.14 4.15
C ASN A 65 11.68 3.68 3.81
N GLY A 66 12.97 3.41 3.93
CA GLY A 66 13.61 2.12 3.74
C GLY A 66 14.01 1.43 5.04
N GLU A 67 13.51 1.81 6.20
CA GLU A 67 13.95 1.22 7.48
C GLU A 67 12.85 0.41 8.15
N ASP A 68 11.64 0.96 8.18
CA ASP A 68 10.55 0.38 8.94
C ASP A 68 9.91 -0.81 8.22
N LEU A 69 9.76 -1.90 8.96
CA LEU A 69 9.07 -3.11 8.53
C LEU A 69 7.85 -3.35 9.41
N GLU A 70 6.68 -3.49 8.80
CA GLU A 70 5.44 -3.66 9.56
C GLU A 70 4.43 -4.60 8.91
N GLY A 71 3.60 -5.20 9.76
CA GLY A 71 2.58 -6.16 9.36
C GLY A 71 3.11 -7.57 9.08
N PRO A 72 2.21 -8.55 8.98
CA PRO A 72 2.60 -9.94 8.79
C PRO A 72 3.21 -10.16 7.41
N LEU A 73 4.14 -11.11 7.33
CA LEU A 73 4.51 -11.72 6.06
C LEU A 73 3.28 -12.38 5.45
N LEU A 74 3.23 -12.41 4.12
CA LEU A 74 2.21 -13.17 3.42
C LEU A 74 2.40 -14.66 3.69
N GLU A 75 1.34 -15.37 4.06
CA GLU A 75 1.40 -16.84 4.11
C GLU A 75 1.53 -17.36 2.68
N TYR A 76 2.71 -17.84 2.36
CA TYR A 76 3.11 -18.21 1.00
C TYR A 76 3.30 -19.73 0.90
N PRO A 77 2.80 -20.38 -0.16
CA PRO A 77 2.15 -19.79 -1.33
C PRO A 77 0.63 -19.59 -1.21
N GLU A 78 -0.01 -19.99 -0.10
CA GLU A 78 -1.48 -20.09 0.04
C GLU A 78 -2.25 -18.80 -0.27
N TYR A 79 -1.76 -17.65 0.19
CA TYR A 79 -2.40 -16.34 -0.05
C TYR A 79 -1.70 -15.51 -1.14
N SER A 80 -0.84 -16.12 -1.96
CA SER A 80 -0.22 -15.44 -3.10
C SER A 80 -1.26 -14.98 -4.12
N SER A 81 -1.22 -13.70 -4.50
CA SER A 81 -2.11 -13.08 -5.49
C SER A 81 -1.52 -11.79 -6.06
N PHE A 82 -2.22 -11.15 -7.00
CA PHE A 82 -1.76 -9.87 -7.59
C PHE A 82 -1.63 -8.72 -6.57
N VAL A 83 -2.32 -8.80 -5.44
CA VAL A 83 -2.27 -7.82 -4.34
C VAL A 83 -1.32 -8.25 -3.20
N GLY A 84 -0.47 -9.24 -3.47
CA GLY A 84 0.52 -9.75 -2.54
C GLY A 84 1.15 -11.01 -3.12
N LEU A 85 2.22 -10.85 -3.89
CA LEU A 85 2.79 -11.94 -4.68
C LEU A 85 3.81 -12.79 -3.92
N TYR A 86 4.57 -12.16 -3.02
CA TYR A 86 5.69 -12.78 -2.31
C TYR A 86 5.65 -12.49 -0.81
N PRO A 87 6.29 -13.33 0.04
CA PRO A 87 6.28 -13.20 1.49
C PRO A 87 7.17 -12.05 1.99
N ILE A 88 6.78 -10.82 1.68
CA ILE A 88 7.33 -9.58 2.25
C ILE A 88 6.34 -8.99 3.27
N PRO A 89 6.80 -8.17 4.23
CA PRO A 89 5.90 -7.47 5.16
C PRO A 89 4.94 -6.53 4.43
N VAL A 90 3.89 -6.06 5.12
CA VAL A 90 2.91 -5.13 4.53
C VAL A 90 3.59 -3.80 4.20
N ARG A 91 4.25 -3.17 5.17
CA ARG A 91 5.21 -2.10 4.94
C ARG A 91 6.58 -2.75 4.83
N HIS A 92 7.14 -2.78 3.63
CA HIS A 92 8.28 -3.66 3.33
C HIS A 92 9.65 -2.99 3.42
N GLY A 93 9.73 -1.67 3.65
CA GLY A 93 10.99 -0.96 3.92
C GLY A 93 12.07 -1.14 2.84
N MET A 94 11.69 -1.31 1.58
CA MET A 94 12.61 -1.56 0.47
C MET A 94 12.26 -0.70 -0.75
N THR A 95 13.26 -0.32 -1.55
CA THR A 95 13.03 0.33 -2.84
C THR A 95 12.55 -0.68 -3.89
N ALA A 96 12.07 -0.21 -5.04
CA ALA A 96 11.69 -1.09 -6.15
C ALA A 96 12.91 -1.88 -6.67
N GLY A 97 14.08 -1.25 -6.76
CA GLY A 97 15.32 -1.91 -7.16
C GLY A 97 15.79 -2.98 -6.17
N GLU A 98 15.65 -2.74 -4.87
CA GLU A 98 15.94 -3.75 -3.84
C GLU A 98 14.98 -4.94 -3.91
N LEU A 99 13.69 -4.68 -4.09
CA LEU A 99 12.69 -5.72 -4.28
C LEU A 99 12.90 -6.50 -5.58
N ALA A 100 13.27 -5.85 -6.67
CA ALA A 100 13.59 -6.55 -7.93
C ALA A 100 14.74 -7.53 -7.73
N LYS A 101 15.80 -7.14 -7.02
CA LYS A 101 16.90 -8.04 -6.67
C LYS A 101 16.42 -9.21 -5.81
N LEU A 102 15.60 -8.94 -4.79
CA LEU A 102 15.02 -9.97 -3.93
C LEU A 102 14.18 -10.97 -4.73
N PHE A 103 13.29 -10.47 -5.59
CA PHE A 103 12.39 -11.29 -6.39
C PHE A 103 13.15 -12.15 -7.39
N ASN A 104 14.13 -11.56 -8.07
CA ASN A 104 15.00 -12.28 -9.01
C ASN A 104 15.81 -13.39 -8.32
N GLU A 105 16.28 -13.17 -7.09
CA GLU A 105 17.10 -14.14 -6.37
C GLU A 105 16.30 -15.26 -5.72
N LYS A 106 15.11 -14.95 -5.20
CA LYS A 106 14.39 -15.85 -4.28
C LYS A 106 13.12 -16.46 -4.84
N PHE A 107 12.49 -15.84 -5.84
CA PHE A 107 11.13 -16.20 -6.20
C PHE A 107 10.91 -16.47 -7.70
N LEU A 108 11.69 -15.87 -8.60
CA LEU A 108 11.60 -16.23 -10.02
C LEU A 108 12.18 -17.62 -10.26
N GLU A 109 11.47 -18.44 -11.05
CA GLU A 109 11.94 -19.78 -11.46
C GLU A 109 13.23 -19.70 -12.27
N LYS A 110 13.33 -18.66 -13.12
CA LYS A 110 14.53 -18.32 -13.89
C LYS A 110 14.90 -16.88 -13.59
N LYS A 111 16.18 -16.64 -13.34
CA LYS A 111 16.68 -15.28 -13.14
C LYS A 111 16.57 -14.51 -14.45
N VAL A 112 16.07 -13.29 -14.40
CA VAL A 112 16.18 -12.33 -15.50
C VAL A 112 17.55 -11.67 -15.44
N ASN A 113 18.09 -11.26 -16.60
CA ASN A 113 19.27 -10.41 -16.65
C ASN A 113 18.90 -9.00 -16.15
N LEU A 114 19.04 -8.81 -14.85
CA LEU A 114 18.57 -7.63 -14.13
C LEU A 114 19.70 -6.60 -13.98
N THR A 115 19.44 -5.38 -14.43
CA THR A 115 20.21 -4.19 -14.06
C THR A 115 19.36 -3.28 -13.19
N VAL A 116 19.88 -2.89 -12.02
CA VAL A 116 19.26 -1.85 -11.19
C VAL A 116 20.14 -0.61 -11.27
N ILE A 117 19.55 0.52 -11.68
CA ILE A 117 20.20 1.83 -11.64
C ILE A 117 19.87 2.46 -10.30
N PRO A 118 20.80 2.47 -9.32
CA PRO A 118 20.53 2.98 -7.98
C PRO A 118 20.41 4.50 -7.99
N MET A 119 19.63 5.02 -7.06
CA MET A 119 19.59 6.45 -6.77
C MET A 119 20.93 6.94 -6.20
N GLN A 120 21.18 8.24 -6.33
CA GLN A 120 22.27 8.92 -5.65
C GLN A 120 21.69 9.85 -4.58
N GLY A 121 22.25 9.83 -3.37
CA GLY A 121 21.86 10.73 -2.28
C GLY A 121 20.58 10.37 -1.53
N TRP A 122 19.88 9.30 -1.93
CA TRP A 122 18.81 8.74 -1.10
C TRP A 122 19.41 7.90 0.03
N GLU A 123 18.97 8.15 1.26
CA GLU A 123 19.31 7.38 2.45
C GLU A 123 18.06 6.65 2.95
N ARG A 124 18.24 5.53 3.66
CA ARG A 124 17.12 4.64 4.00
C ARG A 124 16.14 5.32 4.95
N GLU A 125 16.61 6.18 5.84
CA GLU A 125 15.80 6.95 6.76
C GLU A 125 14.90 8.00 6.08
N MET A 126 15.22 8.40 4.84
CA MET A 126 14.51 9.49 4.15
C MET A 126 13.06 9.13 3.84
N TRP A 127 12.17 10.02 4.23
CA TRP A 127 10.81 10.11 3.74
C TRP A 127 10.76 10.83 2.39
N TYR A 128 9.67 10.65 1.65
CA TYR A 128 9.57 11.24 0.31
C TYR A 128 9.72 12.76 0.31
N ASP A 129 9.16 13.45 1.31
CA ASP A 129 9.23 14.90 1.47
C ASP A 129 10.64 15.41 1.84
N GLU A 130 11.57 14.51 2.16
CA GLU A 130 12.99 14.82 2.38
C GLU A 130 13.83 14.68 1.10
N THR A 131 13.26 14.11 0.02
CA THR A 131 13.97 13.87 -1.26
C THR A 131 14.01 15.06 -2.21
N SER A 132 13.30 16.16 -1.89
CA SER A 132 13.02 17.31 -2.76
C SER A 132 12.20 17.01 -4.05
N LEU A 133 11.81 15.76 -4.28
CA LEU A 133 11.00 15.37 -5.43
C LEU A 133 9.53 15.80 -5.25
N PRO A 134 8.85 16.20 -6.34
CA PRO A 134 7.42 16.47 -6.28
C PRO A 134 6.63 15.16 -6.16
N TRP A 135 5.63 15.14 -5.28
CA TRP A 135 4.69 14.01 -5.20
C TRP A 135 3.76 14.02 -6.42
N VAL A 136 4.09 13.20 -7.43
CA VAL A 136 3.19 12.91 -8.54
C VAL A 136 2.26 11.79 -8.11
N ILE A 137 0.97 12.08 -8.02
CA ILE A 137 -0.09 11.19 -7.53
C ILE A 137 0.01 9.81 -8.20
N PRO A 138 0.43 8.75 -7.48
CA PRO A 138 0.61 7.42 -8.08
C PRO A 138 -0.72 6.79 -8.52
N SER A 139 -1.82 7.09 -7.83
CA SER A 139 -3.18 6.68 -8.23
C SER A 139 -4.24 7.64 -7.68
N PRO A 140 -5.47 7.64 -8.22
CA PRO A 140 -6.48 8.65 -7.86
C PRO A 140 -6.82 8.76 -6.37
N ASN A 141 -6.64 7.70 -5.59
CA ASN A 141 -6.87 7.70 -4.14
C ASN A 141 -5.56 7.61 -3.33
N MET A 142 -4.44 7.96 -3.95
CA MET A 142 -3.14 8.17 -3.30
C MET A 142 -2.67 9.62 -3.53
N PRO A 143 -3.46 10.64 -3.14
CA PRO A 143 -3.21 12.02 -3.53
C PRO A 143 -2.02 12.66 -2.82
N THR A 144 -1.62 12.16 -1.64
CA THR A 144 -0.62 12.80 -0.79
C THR A 144 0.30 11.77 -0.11
N LEU A 145 1.45 12.24 0.38
CA LEU A 145 2.33 11.47 1.25
C LEU A 145 1.66 11.08 2.57
N ASP A 146 0.77 11.92 3.10
CA ASP A 146 -0.02 11.59 4.30
C ASP A 146 -0.88 10.34 4.06
N THR A 147 -1.49 10.25 2.87
CA THR A 147 -2.23 9.05 2.44
C THR A 147 -1.32 7.83 2.40
N ALA A 148 -0.12 7.94 1.80
CA ALA A 148 0.84 6.84 1.72
C ALA A 148 1.32 6.39 3.11
N THR A 149 1.45 7.33 4.06
CA THR A 149 1.90 7.06 5.44
C THR A 149 0.94 6.15 6.19
N VAL A 150 -0.37 6.34 6.02
CA VAL A 150 -1.39 5.53 6.74
C VAL A 150 -1.89 4.34 5.92
N TYR A 151 -1.65 4.32 4.61
CA TYR A 151 -2.13 3.27 3.70
C TYR A 151 -1.78 1.83 4.14
N PRO A 152 -0.57 1.50 4.63
CA PRO A 152 -0.25 0.14 5.09
C PRO A 152 -1.25 -0.44 6.10
N GLY A 153 -1.78 0.38 7.00
CA GLY A 153 -2.80 -0.05 7.97
C GLY A 153 -4.23 0.11 7.43
N GLN A 154 -4.49 1.16 6.67
CA GLN A 154 -5.86 1.52 6.27
C GLN A 154 -6.38 0.70 5.09
N VAL A 155 -5.51 0.15 4.25
CA VAL A 155 -5.92 -0.67 3.09
C VAL A 155 -6.71 -1.93 3.51
N PHE A 156 -6.51 -2.44 4.73
CA PHE A 156 -7.27 -3.60 5.22
C PHE A 156 -8.75 -3.33 5.40
N LEU A 157 -9.16 -2.06 5.56
CA LEU A 157 -10.56 -1.69 5.59
C LEU A 157 -11.26 -1.99 4.27
N GLU A 158 -10.53 -2.11 3.15
CA GLU A 158 -11.11 -2.54 1.87
C GLU A 158 -11.77 -3.92 1.97
N GLY A 159 -11.23 -4.81 2.81
CA GLY A 159 -11.76 -6.15 3.08
C GLY A 159 -12.92 -6.21 4.08
N THR A 160 -13.32 -5.07 4.66
CA THR A 160 -14.45 -4.98 5.59
C THR A 160 -15.58 -4.14 4.99
N ASN A 161 -16.71 -4.05 5.68
CA ASN A 161 -17.77 -3.14 5.26
C ASN A 161 -17.55 -1.66 5.68
N ILE A 162 -16.44 -1.31 6.33
CA ILE A 162 -16.13 0.09 6.68
C ILE A 162 -15.62 0.87 5.46
N SER A 163 -16.05 2.11 5.31
CA SER A 163 -15.48 3.02 4.31
C SER A 163 -14.08 3.43 4.73
N GLU A 164 -13.11 3.19 3.84
CA GLU A 164 -11.73 3.68 3.92
C GLU A 164 -11.58 5.12 3.41
N GLY A 165 -12.67 5.89 3.34
CA GLY A 165 -12.65 7.31 2.97
C GLY A 165 -12.52 7.58 1.46
N ARG A 166 -12.49 6.55 0.61
CA ARG A 166 -12.67 6.73 -0.84
C ARG A 166 -14.00 7.45 -1.12
N GLY A 167 -14.00 8.36 -2.08
CA GLY A 167 -15.15 9.25 -2.32
C GLY A 167 -15.11 10.56 -1.53
N THR A 168 -14.07 10.78 -0.71
CA THR A 168 -13.81 12.05 -0.02
C THR A 168 -12.54 12.71 -0.57
N THR A 169 -12.16 13.88 -0.03
CA THR A 169 -10.88 14.56 -0.34
C THR A 169 -9.71 14.01 0.48
N LYS A 170 -9.94 13.00 1.32
CA LYS A 170 -8.99 12.45 2.30
C LYS A 170 -9.05 10.91 2.35
N PRO A 171 -8.88 10.21 1.20
CA PRO A 171 -8.93 8.75 1.16
C PRO A 171 -7.86 8.15 2.08
N PHE A 172 -8.20 7.05 2.76
CA PHE A 172 -7.41 6.36 3.78
C PHE A 172 -7.07 7.17 5.04
N GLU A 173 -7.06 8.50 4.98
CA GLU A 173 -6.88 9.33 6.18
C GLU A 173 -8.16 9.38 7.04
N VAL A 174 -9.34 9.20 6.44
CA VAL A 174 -10.62 9.06 7.16
C VAL A 174 -11.23 7.68 6.94
N PHE A 175 -11.90 7.17 7.97
CA PHE A 175 -12.64 5.92 7.88
C PHE A 175 -13.90 5.95 8.74
N GLY A 176 -14.91 5.16 8.37
CA GLY A 176 -16.20 5.18 9.06
C GLY A 176 -17.32 4.42 8.35
N ALA A 177 -18.50 4.45 8.96
CA ALA A 177 -19.72 3.83 8.43
C ALA A 177 -20.96 4.56 8.95
N PRO A 178 -22.15 4.41 8.32
CA PRO A 178 -23.38 5.08 8.76
C PRO A 178 -23.82 4.74 10.19
N TRP A 179 -23.45 3.55 10.67
CA TRP A 179 -23.78 3.02 11.98
C TRP A 179 -22.75 3.36 13.08
N ILE A 180 -21.65 4.05 12.73
CA ILE A 180 -20.61 4.45 13.69
C ILE A 180 -20.92 5.83 14.26
N ASP A 181 -20.86 5.95 15.58
CA ASP A 181 -20.74 7.24 16.27
C ASP A 181 -19.27 7.70 16.25
N GLY A 182 -18.99 8.79 15.53
CA GLY A 182 -17.63 9.29 15.34
C GLY A 182 -16.95 9.79 16.62
N TYR A 183 -17.72 10.35 17.56
CA TYR A 183 -17.20 10.84 18.83
C TYR A 183 -16.76 9.68 19.72
N GLU A 184 -17.65 8.70 19.91
CA GLU A 184 -17.36 7.52 20.73
C GLU A 184 -16.21 6.70 20.15
N LEU A 185 -16.14 6.56 18.82
CA LEU A 185 -15.03 5.88 18.16
C LEU A 185 -13.71 6.64 18.38
N ALA A 186 -13.65 7.94 18.09
CA ALA A 186 -12.42 8.72 18.23
C ALA A 186 -11.94 8.74 19.69
N LYS A 187 -12.85 8.82 20.66
CA LYS A 187 -12.51 8.72 22.08
C LYS A 187 -11.84 7.39 22.43
N LYS A 188 -12.48 6.26 22.07
CA LYS A 188 -11.92 4.91 22.33
C LYS A 188 -10.58 4.69 21.65
N LEU A 189 -10.43 5.15 20.41
CA LEU A 189 -9.16 5.05 19.68
C LEU A 189 -8.03 5.86 20.35
N ASN A 190 -8.34 7.04 20.89
CA ASN A 190 -7.36 7.84 21.62
C ASN A 190 -6.99 7.22 22.99
N GLU A 191 -7.85 6.39 23.60
CA GLU A 191 -7.54 5.64 24.83
C GLU A 191 -6.47 4.57 24.62
N LEU A 192 -6.21 4.15 23.37
CA LEU A 192 -5.10 3.26 23.02
C LEU A 192 -3.72 3.92 23.20
N ASN A 193 -3.67 5.24 23.36
CA ASN A 193 -2.44 6.01 23.57
C ASN A 193 -1.33 5.69 22.55
N LEU A 194 -1.70 5.55 21.27
CA LEU A 194 -0.75 5.29 20.20
C LEU A 194 0.22 6.47 20.04
N GLU A 195 1.52 6.18 20.10
CA GLU A 195 2.58 7.16 19.91
C GLU A 195 2.54 7.72 18.48
N GLY A 196 2.73 9.04 18.34
CA GLY A 196 2.73 9.69 17.01
C GLY A 196 1.37 9.82 16.33
N ILE A 197 0.28 9.34 16.93
CA ILE A 197 -1.07 9.36 16.35
C ILE A 197 -2.06 10.13 17.23
N LYS A 198 -2.95 10.87 16.58
CA LYS A 198 -4.22 11.30 17.17
C LYS A 198 -5.38 10.99 16.26
N PHE A 199 -6.50 10.62 16.86
CA PHE A 199 -7.75 10.43 16.15
C PHE A 199 -8.67 11.63 16.39
N ARG A 200 -9.21 12.19 15.31
CA ARG A 200 -10.22 13.24 15.35
C ARG A 200 -11.54 12.65 14.86
N GLU A 201 -12.65 12.94 15.52
CA GLU A 201 -13.96 12.55 14.98
C GLU A 201 -14.16 13.11 13.56
N ALA A 202 -14.80 12.32 12.71
CA ALA A 202 -15.08 12.70 11.34
C ALA A 202 -16.51 12.31 10.96
N TRP A 203 -17.16 13.22 10.24
CA TRP A 203 -18.45 12.99 9.59
C TRP A 203 -18.27 13.30 8.12
N PHE A 204 -18.58 12.34 7.25
CA PHE A 204 -18.33 12.46 5.82
C PHE A 204 -19.35 11.68 5.00
N SER A 205 -19.56 12.11 3.76
CA SER A 205 -20.43 11.41 2.81
C SER A 205 -19.66 11.08 1.53
N PRO A 206 -19.27 9.82 1.30
CA PRO A 206 -18.56 9.40 0.10
C PRO A 206 -19.32 9.73 -1.18
N THR A 207 -18.63 10.29 -2.17
CA THR A 207 -19.19 10.55 -3.52
C THR A 207 -19.17 9.31 -4.42
N PHE A 208 -18.37 8.29 -4.07
CA PHE A 208 -18.29 6.97 -4.70
C PHE A 208 -17.75 5.94 -3.69
N SER A 209 -17.68 4.67 -4.07
CA SER A 209 -17.29 3.55 -3.19
C SER A 209 -18.35 3.21 -2.14
N LYS A 210 -17.95 2.58 -1.03
CA LYS A 210 -18.81 2.20 0.10
C LYS A 210 -19.59 3.39 0.64
N TYR A 211 -20.86 3.17 0.96
CA TYR A 211 -21.78 4.16 1.55
C TYR A 211 -21.92 5.45 0.73
N LYS A 212 -21.87 5.34 -0.61
CA LYS A 212 -22.05 6.47 -1.52
C LYS A 212 -23.34 7.25 -1.20
N GLY A 213 -23.19 8.53 -0.86
CA GLY A 213 -24.28 9.45 -0.58
C GLY A 213 -24.89 9.33 0.82
N GLU A 214 -24.43 8.38 1.63
CA GLU A 214 -24.85 8.23 3.01
C GLU A 214 -23.91 9.01 3.93
N GLN A 215 -24.39 9.48 5.08
CA GLN A 215 -23.54 10.10 6.09
C GLN A 215 -22.87 9.01 6.93
N CYS A 216 -21.55 8.98 6.95
CA CYS A 216 -20.76 8.12 7.81
C CYS A 216 -20.24 8.92 9.00
N GLY A 217 -20.40 8.37 10.21
CA GLY A 217 -19.60 8.77 11.36
C GLY A 217 -18.32 7.92 11.41
N GLY A 218 -17.26 8.48 11.97
CA GLY A 218 -15.96 7.83 11.93
C GLY A 218 -14.85 8.65 12.56
N ALA A 219 -13.61 8.36 12.15
CA ALA A 219 -12.43 9.07 12.61
C ALA A 219 -11.49 9.41 11.45
N GLN A 220 -10.77 10.52 11.62
CA GLN A 220 -9.59 10.89 10.84
C GLN A 220 -8.34 10.55 11.64
N ILE A 221 -7.35 9.96 10.98
CA ILE A 221 -6.03 9.71 11.52
C ILE A 221 -5.16 10.93 11.26
N HIS A 222 -4.57 11.48 12.32
CA HIS A 222 -3.53 12.49 12.24
C HIS A 222 -2.21 11.90 12.71
N VAL A 223 -1.24 11.83 11.79
CA VAL A 223 0.14 11.49 12.12
C VAL A 223 0.83 12.77 12.58
N ILE A 224 1.08 12.86 13.89
CA ILE A 224 1.72 14.02 14.53
C ILE A 224 3.23 13.84 14.69
N ASP A 225 3.70 12.59 14.68
CA ASP A 225 5.13 12.24 14.67
C ASP A 225 5.32 10.92 13.90
N ARG A 226 6.25 10.93 12.95
CA ARG A 226 6.61 9.75 12.14
C ARG A 226 7.69 8.88 12.81
N LYS A 227 8.28 9.32 13.92
CA LYS A 227 9.27 8.58 14.73
C LYS A 227 8.61 7.71 15.81
N TRP A 228 7.42 7.19 15.54
CA TRP A 228 6.77 6.19 16.38
C TRP A 228 7.53 4.86 16.40
N ASN A 229 7.63 4.25 17.58
CA ASN A 229 8.17 2.90 17.69
C ASN A 229 7.16 1.87 17.12
N LEU A 230 7.36 1.45 15.86
CA LEU A 230 6.93 0.18 15.25
C LEU A 230 5.47 -0.28 15.48
N LYS A 231 4.51 0.65 15.58
CA LYS A 231 3.09 0.31 15.81
C LYS A 231 2.13 1.07 14.90
N LEU A 232 2.53 1.39 13.67
CA LEU A 232 1.59 1.88 12.65
C LEU A 232 0.63 0.77 12.22
N PHE A 233 1.13 -0.47 12.17
CA PHE A 233 0.33 -1.68 12.09
C PHE A 233 -0.42 -1.92 13.40
N VAL A 234 -1.37 -1.04 13.66
CA VAL A 234 -2.59 -1.38 14.37
C VAL A 234 -3.64 -1.50 13.28
N PRO A 235 -3.78 -2.64 12.56
CA PRO A 235 -5.07 -2.93 11.96
C PRO A 235 -5.97 -2.99 13.18
N PHE A 236 -6.66 -1.87 13.42
CA PHE A 236 -7.30 -1.45 14.66
C PHE A 236 -7.56 -2.62 15.57
N GLU A 237 -7.16 -2.59 16.85
CA GLU A 237 -7.67 -3.54 17.83
C GLU A 237 -9.18 -3.64 17.57
N SER A 238 -9.59 -4.70 16.90
CA SER A 238 -10.81 -4.69 16.11
C SER A 238 -11.99 -4.45 17.04
N ARG A 239 -11.78 -4.78 18.30
CA ARG A 239 -12.48 -4.34 19.49
C ARG A 239 -13.01 -2.90 19.47
N ALA A 240 -12.21 -1.85 19.24
CA ALA A 240 -12.72 -0.47 19.32
C ALA A 240 -13.82 -0.21 18.28
N VAL A 241 -13.62 -0.73 17.07
CA VAL A 241 -14.59 -0.67 15.97
C VAL A 241 -15.78 -1.60 16.24
N LEU A 242 -15.54 -2.84 16.66
CA LEU A 242 -16.54 -3.85 17.00
C LEU A 242 -17.46 -3.39 18.13
N ASP A 243 -16.90 -2.73 19.15
CA ASP A 243 -17.65 -2.19 20.28
C ASP A 243 -18.58 -1.05 19.85
N CYS A 244 -18.24 -0.33 18.78
CA CYS A 244 -19.09 0.69 18.18
C CYS A 244 -20.03 0.12 17.10
N ALA A 245 -19.78 -1.09 16.62
CA ALA A 245 -20.46 -1.64 15.45
C ALA A 245 -21.85 -2.20 15.70
N LYS A 246 -22.28 -2.40 16.95
CA LYS A 246 -23.62 -2.94 17.30
C LYS A 246 -24.06 -4.18 16.49
N GLY A 247 -23.11 -4.99 16.00
CA GLY A 247 -23.38 -6.18 15.17
C GLY A 247 -23.42 -5.93 13.65
N GLU A 248 -23.12 -4.72 13.18
CA GLU A 248 -23.10 -4.38 11.76
C GLU A 248 -21.74 -4.59 11.08
N PHE A 249 -20.65 -4.80 11.82
CA PHE A 249 -19.32 -5.03 11.24
C PHE A 249 -19.24 -6.39 10.53
N GLN A 250 -18.72 -6.37 9.29
CA GLN A 250 -18.46 -7.55 8.46
C GLN A 250 -17.02 -7.54 7.96
#